data_AF-W6URG4-F1
#
_entry.id   AF-W6URG4-F1
#
_cell.length_a   1.000
_cell.length_b   1.000
_cell.length_c   1.000
_cell.angle_alpha   90.00
_cell.angle_beta   90.00
_cell.angle_gamma   90.00
#
_symmetry.space_group_name_H-M   'P 1'
#
loop_
_entity.id
_entity.type
_entity.pdbx_description
1 polymer ?
#
loop_
_entity_poly.entity_id
_entity_poly.type
_entity_poly.pdbx_seq_one_letter_code
_entity_poly.pdbx_strand_id
1 'polypeptide(L)'
;MGVLHGVARTKSGVPWSVFSNATTGFPSVLCVVSLFIWLILSAWRIWMKRRNKKLDERIVTLRQLCGCLFLMGCIVVYVAICERGIGRLVNPLFTWVGFSIITIVCIIMNSLWTHPVSKPGPMNCDLTNEIKGWMQALIVAYHYLGGYGVLPIYILMRIFVSTYVTLSGFGHFLFYWNKFSPKVFLRMNFLNISLCLSLRQPYLLHYFVGLISYCYTVVAITMTFWLALTQLFIAISKSVNEKSKIPAPLGWALQSVEGEWLARWSLDRYSSQFGLLCGFIFAQCKQRWKFTNESSTKSNSDRSYKMRTGLFFGTGIGVIAVYICYFSVTTNHSTYVKWHPYLCFIPITAIIILRNITAFGRNHASVFFSWFGAFALELFILQYHILLTRNMRKVFLVFTKSRIINGLIITPCFVTVSYWTHLLTQDICNIILPPHDFFPKPPPNLQKVPSN
;
A
#
# COMPACT_ATOMS: atom_id res chain seq x y z
N MET A 1 11.42 -12.30 -17.95
CA MET A 1 10.33 -13.13 -18.53
C MET A 1 10.16 -12.79 -20.00
N GLY A 2 11.04 -13.34 -20.85
CA GLY A 2 10.62 -13.88 -22.14
C GLY A 2 10.29 -15.36 -21.90
N VAL A 3 9.46 -15.95 -22.75
CA VAL A 3 8.86 -17.29 -22.61
C VAL A 3 7.64 -17.35 -21.70
N LEU A 4 6.48 -16.98 -22.26
CA LEU A 4 5.22 -17.74 -22.21
C LEU A 4 4.40 -17.29 -23.43
N HIS A 5 4.62 -17.98 -24.55
CA HIS A 5 3.79 -17.94 -25.75
C HIS A 5 2.73 -19.03 -25.63
N GLY A 6 1.46 -18.70 -25.91
CA GLY A 6 0.45 -19.71 -26.23
C GLY A 6 -0.94 -19.47 -25.63
N VAL A 7 -1.88 -19.05 -26.50
CA VAL A 7 -3.35 -19.27 -26.44
C VAL A 7 -4.11 -18.38 -25.42
N ALA A 8 -5.19 -17.65 -25.74
CA ALA A 8 -6.19 -17.80 -26.80
C ALA A 8 -6.56 -16.45 -27.46
N ARG A 9 -6.66 -16.46 -28.80
CA ARG A 9 -7.41 -15.47 -29.58
C ARG A 9 -8.89 -15.83 -29.47
N THR A 10 -9.73 -14.90 -29.00
CA THR A 10 -11.14 -14.86 -29.42
C THR A 10 -11.29 -13.72 -30.43
N LYS A 11 -11.53 -14.11 -31.68
CA LYS A 11 -11.97 -13.22 -32.76
C LYS A 11 -13.43 -12.85 -32.48
N SER A 12 -13.70 -11.58 -32.27
CA SER A 12 -14.97 -10.98 -32.71
C SER A 12 -14.67 -9.54 -33.15
N GLY A 13 -14.46 -9.39 -34.46
CA GLY A 13 -14.29 -8.10 -35.09
C GLY A 13 -15.64 -7.40 -35.25
N VAL A 14 -15.68 -6.12 -34.91
CA VAL A 14 -16.62 -5.17 -35.51
C VAL A 14 -15.75 -4.16 -36.28
N PRO A 15 -16.02 -3.84 -37.56
CA PRO A 15 -15.16 -2.95 -38.34
C PRO A 15 -15.23 -1.50 -37.84
N TRP A 16 -14.09 -0.95 -37.45
CA TRP A 16 -13.94 0.42 -36.93
C TRP A 16 -13.60 1.43 -38.04
N SER A 17 -14.44 1.55 -39.06
CA SER A 17 -14.24 2.54 -40.15
C SER A 17 -14.95 3.88 -39.93
N VAL A 18 -15.66 4.09 -38.80
CA VAL A 18 -16.46 5.33 -38.59
C VAL A 18 -15.85 6.32 -37.58
N PHE A 19 -14.85 5.92 -36.78
CA PHE A 19 -14.27 6.78 -35.73
C PHE A 19 -12.84 7.29 -36.00
N SER A 20 -12.26 7.04 -37.17
CA SER A 20 -10.86 7.43 -37.45
C SER A 20 -10.66 8.94 -37.67
N ASN A 21 -11.71 9.72 -37.90
CA ASN A 21 -11.58 11.10 -38.39
C ASN A 21 -11.89 12.20 -37.35
N ALA A 22 -12.06 11.88 -36.07
CA ALA A 22 -12.30 12.87 -35.01
C ALA A 22 -11.14 12.97 -34.01
N THR A 23 -9.91 13.24 -34.47
CA THR A 23 -8.68 13.14 -33.65
C THR A 23 -8.08 14.46 -33.15
N THR A 24 -8.85 15.56 -33.10
CA THR A 24 -8.31 16.85 -32.61
C THR A 24 -9.08 17.50 -31.45
N GLY A 25 -10.25 16.98 -31.06
CA GLY A 25 -11.09 17.61 -30.02
C GLY A 25 -11.30 16.82 -28.72
N PHE A 26 -10.87 15.56 -28.62
CA PHE A 26 -11.30 14.66 -27.54
C PHE A 26 -10.49 14.66 -26.22
N PRO A 27 -9.22 15.09 -26.15
CA PRO A 27 -8.52 15.17 -24.86
C PRO A 27 -9.15 16.18 -23.90
N SER A 28 -9.81 17.23 -24.41
CA SER A 28 -10.59 18.16 -23.60
C SER A 28 -11.75 17.45 -22.91
N VAL A 29 -12.37 16.43 -23.52
CA VAL A 29 -13.53 15.72 -22.97
C VAL A 29 -13.16 14.93 -21.71
N LEU A 30 -12.00 14.27 -21.64
CA LEU A 30 -11.59 13.53 -20.42
C LEU A 30 -11.20 14.46 -19.28
N CYS A 31 -10.56 15.60 -19.59
CA CYS A 31 -10.32 16.66 -18.60
C CYS A 31 -11.63 17.30 -18.14
N VAL A 32 -12.56 17.56 -19.06
CA VAL A 32 -13.89 18.10 -18.75
C VAL A 32 -14.68 17.10 -17.93
N VAL A 33 -14.67 15.81 -18.26
CA VAL A 33 -15.33 14.76 -17.46
C VAL A 33 -14.68 14.64 -16.08
N SER A 34 -13.36 14.72 -15.98
CA SER A 34 -12.65 14.68 -14.69
C SER A 34 -12.94 15.93 -13.84
N LEU A 35 -12.96 17.11 -14.45
CA LEU A 35 -13.35 18.38 -13.82
C LEU A 35 -14.84 18.36 -13.45
N PHE A 36 -15.70 17.79 -14.28
CA PHE A 36 -17.14 17.72 -14.05
C PHE A 36 -17.45 16.74 -12.92
N ILE A 37 -16.79 15.58 -12.89
CA ILE A 37 -16.82 14.66 -11.75
C ILE A 37 -16.29 15.38 -10.50
N TRP A 38 -15.17 16.10 -10.59
CA TRP A 38 -14.63 16.87 -9.45
C TRP A 38 -15.58 17.97 -8.97
N LEU A 39 -16.25 18.68 -9.87
CA LEU A 39 -17.23 19.72 -9.57
C LEU A 39 -18.49 19.12 -8.95
N ILE A 40 -19.00 17.99 -9.46
CA ILE A 40 -20.12 17.25 -8.87
C ILE A 40 -19.74 16.78 -7.47
N LEU A 41 -18.56 16.18 -7.30
CA LEU A 41 -18.03 15.73 -6.02
C LEU A 41 -17.93 16.88 -5.00
N SER A 42 -17.39 18.00 -5.45
CA SER A 42 -17.18 19.19 -4.61
C SER A 42 -18.50 19.87 -4.25
N ALA A 43 -19.41 20.02 -5.22
CA ALA A 43 -20.74 20.56 -5.02
C ALA A 43 -21.58 19.67 -4.09
N TRP A 44 -21.51 18.34 -4.24
CA TRP A 44 -22.17 17.39 -3.35
C TRP A 44 -21.63 17.50 -1.91
N ARG A 45 -20.31 17.58 -1.73
CA ARG A 45 -19.69 17.75 -0.40
C ARG A 45 -20.08 19.07 0.26
N ILE A 46 -20.13 20.17 -0.50
CA ILE A 46 -20.58 21.49 -0.03
C ILE A 46 -22.08 21.47 0.32
N TRP A 47 -22.89 20.83 -0.51
CA TRP A 47 -24.33 20.71 -0.30
C TRP A 47 -24.68 19.86 0.92
N MET A 48 -23.96 18.75 1.14
CA MET A 48 -24.07 17.94 2.36
C MET A 48 -23.67 18.74 3.61
N LYS A 49 -22.63 19.58 3.51
CA LYS A 49 -22.18 20.44 4.63
C LYS A 49 -23.18 21.55 4.99
N ARG A 50 -24.07 21.95 4.07
CA ARG A 50 -25.03 23.05 4.25
C ARG A 50 -26.41 22.63 4.78
N ARG A 51 -26.74 21.34 4.86
CA ARG A 51 -28.03 20.87 5.39
C ARG A 51 -27.85 19.99 6.62
N ASN A 52 -28.21 20.53 7.79
CA ASN A 52 -28.84 19.72 8.83
C ASN A 52 -29.52 20.58 9.90
N LYS A 53 -30.86 20.62 9.87
CA LYS A 53 -31.73 20.71 11.05
C LYS A 53 -33.06 20.01 10.71
N LYS A 54 -33.36 18.87 11.36
CA LYS A 54 -34.62 18.06 11.31
C LYS A 54 -34.75 16.88 10.31
N LEU A 55 -33.75 16.03 10.11
CA LEU A 55 -33.96 14.71 9.47
C LEU A 55 -33.45 13.57 10.37
N ASP A 56 -34.11 12.41 10.33
CA ASP A 56 -33.67 11.19 11.04
C ASP A 56 -32.26 10.78 10.62
N GLU A 57 -31.41 10.44 11.60
CA GLU A 57 -30.01 10.06 11.40
C GLU A 57 -29.84 8.88 10.42
N ARG A 58 -30.80 7.95 10.39
CA ARG A 58 -30.80 6.82 9.45
C ARG A 58 -30.97 7.28 8.00
N ILE A 59 -31.85 8.25 7.74
CA ILE A 59 -32.10 8.78 6.40
C ILE A 59 -30.88 9.59 5.93
N VAL A 60 -30.26 10.35 6.83
CA VAL A 60 -29.01 11.08 6.54
C VAL A 60 -27.89 10.11 6.16
N THR A 61 -27.73 9.03 6.93
CA THR A 61 -26.70 8.00 6.68
C THR A 61 -26.94 7.25 5.38
N LEU A 62 -28.19 6.84 5.09
CA LEU A 62 -28.55 6.18 3.83
C LEU A 62 -28.29 7.09 2.62
N ARG A 63 -28.67 8.37 2.72
CA ARG A 63 -28.42 9.36 1.67
C ARG A 63 -26.93 9.56 1.42
N GLN A 64 -26.13 9.63 2.48
CA GLN A 64 -24.68 9.74 2.38
C GLN A 64 -24.08 8.50 1.69
N LEU A 65 -24.53 7.30 2.08
CA LEU A 65 -24.11 6.05 1.46
C LEU A 65 -24.46 6.02 -0.04
N CYS A 66 -25.70 6.33 -0.41
CA CYS A 66 -26.13 6.40 -1.80
C CYS A 66 -25.29 7.40 -2.60
N GLY A 67 -25.01 8.58 -2.04
CA GLY A 67 -24.14 9.57 -2.68
C GLY A 67 -22.71 9.04 -2.88
N CYS A 68 -22.10 8.44 -1.86
CA CYS A 68 -20.77 7.85 -1.98
C CYS A 68 -20.73 6.72 -3.03
N LEU A 69 -21.74 5.86 -3.07
CA LEU A 69 -21.83 4.77 -4.04
C LEU A 69 -22.05 5.27 -5.47
N PHE A 70 -22.89 6.30 -5.66
CA PHE A 70 -23.08 6.94 -6.95
C PHE A 70 -21.76 7.51 -7.48
N LEU A 71 -21.04 8.24 -6.63
CA LEU A 71 -19.75 8.83 -6.96
C LEU A 71 -18.68 7.77 -7.24
N MET A 72 -18.66 6.68 -6.48
CA MET A 72 -17.81 5.53 -6.77
C MET A 72 -18.15 4.93 -8.14
N GLY A 73 -19.44 4.82 -8.49
CA GLY A 73 -19.90 4.42 -9.81
C GLY A 73 -19.38 5.33 -10.93
N CYS A 74 -19.40 6.65 -10.75
CA CYS A 74 -18.80 7.59 -11.71
C CYS A 74 -17.30 7.35 -11.93
N ILE A 75 -16.55 7.08 -10.84
CA ILE A 75 -15.11 6.75 -10.93
C ILE A 75 -14.90 5.45 -11.70
N VAL A 76 -15.70 4.42 -11.41
CA VAL A 76 -15.63 3.14 -12.12
C VAL A 76 -15.92 3.31 -13.62
N VAL A 77 -16.92 4.12 -13.99
CA VAL A 77 -17.20 4.45 -15.40
C VAL A 77 -16.03 5.18 -16.04
N TYR A 78 -15.44 6.16 -15.36
CA TYR A 78 -14.25 6.85 -15.84
C TYR A 78 -13.08 5.88 -16.10
N VAL A 79 -12.83 4.96 -15.18
CA VAL A 79 -11.83 3.89 -15.32
C VAL A 79 -12.15 2.99 -16.52
N ALA A 80 -13.42 2.60 -16.69
CA ALA A 80 -13.86 1.78 -17.83
C ALA A 80 -13.63 2.48 -19.18
N ILE A 81 -13.84 3.80 -19.24
CA ILE A 81 -13.56 4.61 -20.43
C ILE A 81 -12.06 4.61 -20.73
N CYS A 82 -11.21 4.76 -19.71
CA CYS A 82 -9.75 4.71 -19.87
C CYS A 82 -9.29 3.36 -20.42
N GLU A 83 -9.84 2.24 -19.92
CA GLU A 83 -9.49 0.90 -20.40
C GLU A 83 -9.94 0.63 -21.84
N ARG A 84 -11.12 1.12 -22.23
CA ARG A 84 -11.68 0.90 -23.58
C ARG A 84 -10.99 1.74 -24.66
N GLY A 85 -10.10 2.66 -24.28
CA GLY A 85 -9.02 3.14 -25.14
C GLY A 85 -9.38 4.31 -26.06
N ILE A 86 -9.78 5.45 -25.49
CA ILE A 86 -9.87 6.73 -26.21
C ILE A 86 -8.49 7.42 -26.29
N GLY A 87 -7.41 6.65 -26.50
CA GLY A 87 -6.03 7.17 -26.46
C GLY A 87 -5.02 6.28 -27.16
N ARG A 88 -3.82 6.84 -27.43
CA ARG A 88 -2.74 6.13 -28.14
C ARG A 88 -1.93 5.29 -27.15
N LEU A 89 -1.71 4.03 -27.50
CA LEU A 89 -0.86 3.13 -26.72
C LEU A 89 0.58 3.18 -27.20
N VAL A 90 1.51 3.47 -26.27
CA VAL A 90 2.94 3.57 -26.57
C VAL A 90 3.73 2.66 -25.65
N ASN A 91 4.78 2.03 -26.18
CA ASN A 91 5.69 1.23 -25.38
C ASN A 91 6.55 2.18 -24.51
N PRO A 92 6.68 1.89 -23.21
CA PRO A 92 7.56 2.68 -22.36
C PRO A 92 9.02 2.48 -22.79
N LEU A 93 9.82 3.54 -22.70
CA LEU A 93 11.25 3.51 -22.94
C LEU A 93 11.92 4.07 -21.70
N PHE A 94 12.71 3.24 -21.04
CA PHE A 94 13.39 3.64 -19.84
C PHE A 94 14.55 4.58 -20.18
N THR A 95 14.68 5.65 -19.38
CA THR A 95 15.82 6.55 -19.43
C THR A 95 16.30 6.82 -18.02
N TRP A 96 17.60 6.68 -17.79
CA TRP A 96 18.21 6.98 -16.49
C TRP A 96 18.00 8.45 -16.11
N VAL A 97 18.14 9.36 -17.08
CA VAL A 97 17.91 10.79 -16.88
C VAL A 97 16.49 11.06 -16.39
N GLY A 98 15.47 10.49 -17.05
CA GLY A 98 14.08 10.68 -16.66
C GLY A 98 13.78 10.15 -15.25
N PHE A 99 14.29 8.95 -14.93
CA PHE A 99 14.11 8.37 -13.59
C PHE A 99 14.84 9.17 -12.50
N SER A 100 16.05 9.65 -12.77
CA SER A 100 16.82 10.49 -11.86
C SER A 100 16.15 11.84 -11.63
N ILE A 101 15.60 12.49 -12.66
CA ILE A 101 14.86 13.75 -12.52
C ILE A 101 13.67 13.56 -11.57
N ILE A 102 12.85 12.52 -11.78
CA ILE A 102 11.70 12.25 -10.91
C ILE A 102 12.16 11.97 -9.46
N THR A 103 13.25 11.23 -9.29
CA THR A 103 13.80 10.94 -7.97
C THR A 103 14.29 12.20 -7.26
N ILE A 104 15.01 13.09 -7.98
CA ILE A 104 15.46 14.38 -7.44
C ILE A 104 14.27 15.27 -7.06
N VAL A 105 13.24 15.35 -7.90
CA VAL A 105 12.01 16.08 -7.58
C VAL A 105 11.37 15.53 -6.29
N CYS A 106 11.30 14.20 -6.13
CA CYS A 106 10.80 13.60 -4.90
C CYS A 106 11.66 13.98 -3.67
N ILE A 107 13.00 14.00 -3.80
CA ILE A 107 13.90 14.42 -2.72
C ILE A 107 13.69 15.89 -2.34
N ILE A 108 13.56 16.78 -3.33
CA ILE A 108 13.28 18.19 -3.11
C ILE A 108 11.95 18.36 -2.40
N MET A 109 10.88 17.70 -2.89
CA MET A 109 9.56 17.75 -2.26
C MET A 109 9.58 17.23 -0.82
N ASN A 110 10.35 16.16 -0.54
CA ASN A 110 10.49 15.65 0.80
C ASN A 110 11.13 16.68 1.73
N SER A 111 12.25 17.27 1.30
CA SER A 111 12.98 18.26 2.07
C SER A 111 12.13 19.50 2.38
N LEU A 112 11.36 19.98 1.40
CA LEU A 112 10.54 21.19 1.54
C LEU A 112 9.32 20.99 2.47
N TRP A 113 8.77 19.78 2.56
CA TRP A 113 7.56 19.48 3.33
C TRP A 113 7.81 18.65 4.61
N THR A 114 9.04 18.61 5.11
CA THR A 114 9.36 17.90 6.36
C THR A 114 8.99 18.74 7.58
N HIS A 115 8.08 18.22 8.41
CA HIS A 115 7.58 18.88 9.62
C HIS A 115 7.62 17.93 10.83
N PRO A 116 7.64 18.47 12.07
CA PRO A 116 7.54 17.65 13.27
C PRO A 116 6.22 16.87 13.30
N VAL A 117 6.29 15.62 13.72
CA VAL A 117 5.12 14.72 13.79
C VAL A 117 4.27 14.99 15.03
N SER A 118 2.97 14.78 14.90
CA SER A 118 2.00 15.02 15.98
C SER A 118 2.23 14.14 17.21
N LYS A 119 2.58 12.87 17.01
CA LYS A 119 2.90 11.89 18.06
C LYS A 119 4.33 11.38 17.87
N PRO A 120 5.33 11.98 18.57
CA PRO A 120 6.71 11.57 18.44
C PRO A 120 6.91 10.17 19.01
N GLY A 121 7.69 9.35 18.30
CA GLY A 121 7.94 7.97 18.70
C GLY A 121 8.44 7.13 17.52
N PRO A 122 9.09 5.99 17.82
CA PRO A 122 9.59 5.11 16.79
C PRO A 122 8.43 4.55 15.95
N MET A 123 8.60 4.58 14.62
CA MET A 123 7.63 4.11 13.61
C MET A 123 6.17 4.50 13.86
N ASN A 124 5.90 5.79 14.04
CA ASN A 124 4.52 6.27 14.07
C ASN A 124 3.80 6.13 12.70
N CYS A 125 2.49 6.37 12.68
CA CYS A 125 1.69 6.27 11.46
C CYS A 125 2.15 7.25 10.37
N ASP A 126 2.52 8.47 10.74
CA ASP A 126 2.95 9.50 9.78
C ASP A 126 4.22 9.08 9.04
N LEU A 127 5.19 8.49 9.76
CA LEU A 127 6.45 7.95 9.25
C LEU A 127 6.23 6.73 8.35
N THR A 128 5.39 5.79 8.78
CA THR A 128 5.10 4.60 7.96
C THR A 128 4.33 4.96 6.70
N ASN A 129 3.42 5.94 6.76
CA ASN A 129 2.76 6.50 5.58
C ASN A 129 3.75 7.23 4.68
N GLU A 130 4.67 8.04 5.23
CA GLU A 130 5.71 8.69 4.43
C GLU A 130 6.53 7.68 3.63
N ILE A 131 7.00 6.60 4.28
CA ILE A 131 7.75 5.53 3.62
C ILE A 131 6.92 4.90 2.50
N LYS A 132 5.64 4.62 2.73
CA LYS A 132 4.73 4.10 1.69
C LYS A 132 4.55 5.09 0.54
N GLY A 133 4.46 6.39 0.82
CA GLY A 133 4.34 7.44 -0.18
C GLY A 133 5.55 7.49 -1.09
N TRP A 134 6.76 7.45 -0.51
CA TRP A 134 8.02 7.36 -1.25
C TRP A 134 8.06 6.15 -2.18
N MET A 135 7.72 4.98 -1.65
CA MET A 135 7.66 3.74 -2.44
C MET A 135 6.67 3.88 -3.58
N GLN A 136 5.46 4.38 -3.31
CA GLN A 136 4.41 4.48 -4.30
C GLN A 136 4.77 5.46 -5.42
N ALA A 137 5.38 6.60 -5.10
CA ALA A 137 5.81 7.59 -6.10
C ALA A 137 6.83 6.97 -7.07
N LEU A 138 7.82 6.26 -6.54
CA LEU A 138 8.86 5.62 -7.35
C LEU A 138 8.33 4.39 -8.11
N ILE A 139 7.39 3.64 -7.56
CA ILE A 139 6.71 2.52 -8.26
C ILE A 139 5.91 3.03 -9.46
N VAL A 140 5.18 4.14 -9.32
CA VAL A 140 4.44 4.76 -10.43
C VAL A 140 5.41 5.22 -11.51
N ALA A 141 6.51 5.91 -11.13
CA ALA A 141 7.55 6.34 -12.06
C ALA A 141 8.21 5.17 -12.79
N TYR A 142 8.52 4.10 -12.06
CA TYR A 142 9.10 2.87 -12.60
C TYR A 142 8.24 2.26 -13.69
N HIS A 143 6.92 2.12 -13.47
CA HIS A 143 6.04 1.54 -14.47
C HIS A 143 5.79 2.48 -15.65
N TYR A 144 5.63 3.78 -15.39
CA TYR A 144 5.41 4.76 -16.45
C TYR A 144 6.62 4.89 -17.39
N LEU A 145 7.85 4.80 -16.84
CA LEU A 145 9.08 4.83 -17.62
C LEU A 145 9.50 3.44 -18.17
N GLY A 146 8.86 2.35 -17.75
CA GLY A 146 9.20 1.00 -18.21
C GLY A 146 10.49 0.44 -17.64
N GLY A 147 10.80 0.76 -16.38
CA GLY A 147 12.03 0.32 -15.70
C GLY A 147 12.12 -1.19 -15.45
N TYR A 148 11.08 -1.97 -15.75
CA TYR A 148 11.05 -3.42 -15.51
C TYR A 148 12.12 -4.20 -16.29
N GLY A 149 12.64 -3.63 -17.39
CA GLY A 149 13.75 -4.20 -18.14
C GLY A 149 15.13 -3.97 -17.50
N VAL A 150 15.22 -3.09 -16.50
CA VAL A 150 16.48 -2.69 -15.87
C VAL A 150 16.59 -3.35 -14.50
N LEU A 151 17.49 -4.33 -14.38
CA LEU A 151 17.60 -5.18 -13.19
C LEU A 151 17.83 -4.41 -11.88
N PRO A 152 18.76 -3.42 -11.78
CA PRO A 152 18.92 -2.64 -10.55
C PRO A 152 17.65 -1.94 -10.08
N ILE A 153 16.88 -1.37 -11.01
CA ILE A 153 15.62 -0.71 -10.70
C ILE A 153 14.56 -1.74 -10.29
N TYR A 154 14.50 -2.88 -10.99
CA TYR A 154 13.62 -3.98 -10.61
C TYR A 154 13.88 -4.45 -9.17
N ILE A 155 15.15 -4.66 -8.79
CA ILE A 155 15.56 -5.04 -7.43
C ILE A 155 15.07 -4.00 -6.42
N LEU A 156 15.32 -2.71 -6.69
CA LEU A 156 14.87 -1.62 -5.82
C LEU A 156 13.34 -1.62 -5.63
N MET A 157 12.57 -1.75 -6.72
CA MET A 157 11.11 -1.81 -6.64
C MET A 157 10.61 -3.03 -5.88
N ARG A 158 11.30 -4.17 -6.00
CA ARG A 158 10.99 -5.38 -5.23
C ARG A 158 11.26 -5.21 -3.75
N ILE A 159 12.36 -4.55 -3.37
CA ILE A 159 12.61 -4.16 -1.97
C ILE A 159 11.48 -3.26 -1.45
N PHE A 160 11.01 -2.29 -2.25
CA PHE A 160 9.89 -1.42 -1.86
C PHE A 160 8.59 -2.19 -1.64
N VAL A 161 8.22 -3.08 -2.55
CA VAL A 161 7.02 -3.93 -2.39
C VAL A 161 7.13 -4.79 -1.13
N SER A 162 8.25 -5.46 -0.90
CA SER A 162 8.44 -6.27 0.30
C SER A 162 8.46 -5.43 1.58
N THR A 163 9.04 -4.22 1.54
CA THR A 163 9.01 -3.30 2.69
C THR A 163 7.59 -2.85 2.99
N TYR A 164 6.78 -2.54 1.97
CA TYR A 164 5.37 -2.21 2.15
C TYR A 164 4.60 -3.36 2.82
N VAL A 165 4.82 -4.60 2.36
CA VAL A 165 4.19 -5.80 2.93
C VAL A 165 4.62 -5.99 4.39
N THR A 166 5.90 -5.80 4.70
CA THR A 166 6.43 -5.83 6.07
C THR A 166 5.80 -4.75 6.95
N LEU A 167 5.73 -3.49 6.47
CA LEU A 167 5.10 -2.39 7.20
C LEU A 167 3.60 -2.62 7.42
N SER A 168 2.93 -3.27 6.46
CA SER A 168 1.53 -3.66 6.60
C SER A 168 1.37 -4.75 7.65
N GLY A 169 2.22 -5.79 7.65
CA GLY A 169 2.24 -6.82 8.69
C GLY A 169 2.51 -6.24 10.09
N PHE A 170 3.48 -5.32 10.21
CA PHE A 170 3.78 -4.58 11.43
C PHE A 170 2.57 -3.76 11.92
N GLY A 171 1.96 -2.97 11.05
CA GLY A 171 0.81 -2.13 11.38
C GLY A 171 -0.43 -2.95 11.74
N HIS A 172 -0.69 -4.03 11.00
CA HIS A 172 -1.77 -4.97 11.32
C HIS A 172 -1.54 -5.61 12.68
N PHE A 173 -0.33 -6.12 12.98
CA PHE A 173 -0.02 -6.67 14.29
C PHE A 173 -0.33 -5.67 15.42
N LEU A 174 0.18 -4.45 15.33
CA LEU A 174 -0.05 -3.43 16.37
C LEU A 174 -1.52 -3.01 16.49
N PHE A 175 -2.24 -3.00 15.38
CA PHE A 175 -3.69 -2.76 15.39
C PHE A 175 -4.40 -3.90 16.11
N TYR A 176 -4.18 -5.16 15.70
CA TYR A 176 -4.76 -6.37 16.29
C TYR A 176 -4.44 -6.54 17.77
N TRP A 177 -3.21 -6.20 18.18
CA TRP A 177 -2.78 -6.24 19.58
C TRP A 177 -3.64 -5.36 20.48
N ASN A 178 -4.21 -4.28 19.92
CA ASN A 178 -5.08 -3.35 20.65
C ASN A 178 -6.58 -3.57 20.37
N LYS A 179 -6.98 -3.73 19.10
CA LYS A 179 -8.37 -3.84 18.64
C LYS A 179 -8.47 -4.64 17.34
N PHE A 180 -9.35 -5.64 17.31
CA PHE A 180 -9.76 -6.30 16.06
C PHE A 180 -10.84 -5.48 15.34
N SER A 181 -10.75 -5.36 14.01
CA SER A 181 -11.86 -4.85 13.20
C SER A 181 -11.87 -5.45 11.79
N PRO A 182 -12.96 -6.10 11.33
CA PRO A 182 -13.05 -6.64 9.97
C PRO A 182 -13.07 -5.53 8.90
N LYS A 183 -13.30 -4.29 9.32
CA LYS A 183 -13.29 -3.09 8.47
C LYS A 183 -12.01 -2.91 7.69
N VAL A 184 -10.86 -3.27 8.26
CA VAL A 184 -9.56 -3.13 7.57
C VAL A 184 -9.53 -4.03 6.34
N PHE A 185 -9.99 -5.27 6.48
CA PHE A 185 -10.11 -6.21 5.36
C PHE A 185 -11.06 -5.70 4.27
N LEU A 186 -12.25 -5.22 4.65
CA LEU A 186 -13.20 -4.64 3.71
C LEU A 186 -12.58 -3.46 2.96
N ARG A 187 -11.95 -2.51 3.67
CA ARG A 187 -11.35 -1.31 3.09
C ARG A 187 -10.29 -1.65 2.04
N MET A 188 -9.38 -2.59 2.34
CA MET A 188 -8.32 -2.97 1.40
C MET A 188 -8.87 -3.60 0.11
N ASN A 189 -10.03 -4.25 0.20
CA ASN A 189 -10.60 -5.02 -0.91
C ASN A 189 -11.69 -4.28 -1.70
N PHE A 190 -12.34 -3.28 -1.10
CA PHE A 190 -13.54 -2.66 -1.62
C PHE A 190 -13.38 -2.14 -3.06
N LEU A 191 -12.32 -1.36 -3.32
CA LEU A 191 -12.05 -0.81 -4.65
C LEU A 191 -11.76 -1.93 -5.67
N ASN A 192 -10.92 -2.90 -5.29
CA ASN A 192 -10.54 -3.99 -6.18
C ASN A 192 -11.76 -4.83 -6.59
N ILE A 193 -12.59 -5.23 -5.63
CA ILE A 193 -13.83 -5.97 -5.88
C ILE A 193 -14.76 -5.16 -6.79
N SER A 194 -14.92 -3.86 -6.51
CA SER A 194 -15.78 -2.97 -7.30
C SER A 194 -15.34 -2.91 -8.77
N LEU A 195 -14.03 -2.82 -9.02
CA LEU A 195 -13.47 -2.84 -10.37
C LEU A 195 -13.60 -4.21 -11.04
N CYS A 196 -13.35 -5.30 -10.33
CA CYS A 196 -13.51 -6.66 -10.85
C CYS A 196 -14.94 -6.95 -11.31
N LEU A 197 -15.93 -6.57 -10.49
CA LEU A 197 -17.34 -6.75 -10.83
C LEU A 197 -17.75 -5.90 -12.04
N SER A 198 -17.26 -4.67 -12.13
CA SER A 198 -17.68 -3.72 -13.16
C SER A 198 -16.98 -3.91 -14.50
N LEU A 199 -15.69 -4.26 -14.48
CA LEU A 199 -14.84 -4.42 -15.66
C LEU A 199 -14.70 -5.88 -16.10
N ARG A 200 -15.32 -6.82 -15.35
CA ARG A 200 -15.22 -8.28 -15.56
C ARG A 200 -13.77 -8.77 -15.64
N GLN A 201 -12.92 -8.26 -14.73
CA GLN A 201 -11.51 -8.61 -14.65
C GLN A 201 -11.24 -9.56 -13.48
N PRO A 202 -10.23 -10.45 -13.59
CA PRO A 202 -9.88 -11.35 -12.49
C PRO A 202 -9.37 -10.56 -11.28
N TYR A 203 -9.76 -10.97 -10.07
CA TYR A 203 -9.34 -10.32 -8.80
C TYR A 203 -7.82 -10.23 -8.63
N LEU A 204 -7.10 -11.23 -9.15
CA LEU A 204 -5.64 -11.32 -9.08
C LEU A 204 -4.91 -10.46 -10.13
N LEU A 205 -5.64 -9.69 -10.96
CA LEU A 205 -5.04 -8.67 -11.82
C LEU A 205 -4.19 -7.71 -10.97
N HIS A 206 -4.76 -7.24 -9.86
CA HIS A 206 -4.10 -6.41 -8.86
C HIS A 206 -3.53 -7.30 -7.74
N TYR A 207 -2.60 -8.17 -8.08
CA TYR A 207 -2.05 -9.20 -7.19
C TYR A 207 -1.67 -8.69 -5.79
N PHE A 208 -1.20 -7.45 -5.70
CA PHE A 208 -0.79 -6.82 -4.44
C PHE A 208 -1.94 -6.71 -3.42
N VAL A 209 -3.17 -6.46 -3.88
CA VAL A 209 -4.36 -6.43 -3.02
C VAL A 209 -4.63 -7.80 -2.42
N GLY A 210 -4.53 -8.85 -3.24
CA GLY A 210 -4.63 -10.24 -2.77
C GLY A 210 -3.52 -10.60 -1.78
N LEU A 211 -2.30 -10.13 -2.02
CA LEU A 211 -1.15 -10.35 -1.14
C LEU A 211 -1.36 -9.72 0.24
N ILE A 212 -1.68 -8.43 0.32
CA ILE A 212 -1.89 -7.76 1.62
C ILE A 212 -3.11 -8.32 2.37
N SER A 213 -4.15 -8.75 1.64
CA SER A 213 -5.33 -9.39 2.21
C SER A 213 -5.01 -10.76 2.80
N TYR A 214 -4.22 -11.57 2.08
CA TYR A 214 -3.70 -12.83 2.59
C TYR A 214 -2.87 -12.62 3.85
N CYS A 215 -1.93 -11.66 3.82
CA CYS A 215 -1.10 -11.32 4.98
C CYS A 215 -1.96 -10.89 6.18
N TYR A 216 -2.99 -10.07 5.97
CA TYR A 216 -3.93 -9.68 7.01
C TYR A 216 -4.66 -10.90 7.60
N THR A 217 -5.15 -11.82 6.77
CA THR A 217 -5.82 -13.04 7.21
C THR A 217 -4.88 -13.94 8.01
N VAL A 218 -3.62 -14.09 7.60
CA VAL A 218 -2.61 -14.86 8.36
C VAL A 218 -2.33 -14.21 9.71
N VAL A 219 -2.17 -12.88 9.77
CA VAL A 219 -2.03 -12.15 11.03
C VAL A 219 -3.25 -12.36 11.91
N ALA A 220 -4.45 -12.29 11.33
CA ALA A 220 -5.71 -12.52 12.05
C ALA A 220 -5.74 -13.91 12.68
N ILE A 221 -5.52 -14.95 11.87
CA ILE A 221 -5.55 -16.36 12.29
C ILE A 221 -4.48 -16.61 13.37
N THR A 222 -3.24 -16.16 13.15
CA THR A 222 -2.14 -16.36 14.10
C THR A 222 -2.41 -15.67 15.44
N MET A 223 -2.96 -14.45 15.43
CA MET A 223 -3.33 -13.74 16.66
C MET A 223 -4.54 -14.38 17.36
N THR A 224 -5.57 -14.80 16.62
CA THR A 224 -6.73 -15.49 17.21
C THR A 224 -6.34 -16.84 17.78
N PHE A 225 -5.46 -17.58 17.11
CA PHE A 225 -4.95 -18.86 17.58
C PHE A 225 -4.03 -18.69 18.80
N TRP A 226 -3.17 -17.66 18.81
CA TRP A 226 -2.38 -17.30 20.00
C TRP A 226 -3.26 -16.94 21.20
N LEU A 227 -4.32 -16.16 20.98
CA LEU A 227 -5.30 -15.86 22.02
C LEU A 227 -6.04 -17.13 22.47
N ALA A 228 -6.46 -17.99 21.54
CA ALA A 228 -7.07 -19.28 21.89
C ALA A 228 -6.11 -20.17 22.68
N LEU A 229 -4.82 -20.23 22.33
CA LEU A 229 -3.80 -20.97 23.06
C LEU A 229 -3.51 -20.38 24.43
N THR A 230 -3.47 -19.06 24.59
CA THR A 230 -3.28 -18.42 25.91
C THR A 230 -4.51 -18.59 26.79
N GLN A 231 -5.73 -18.53 26.23
CA GLN A 231 -6.96 -18.83 26.95
C GLN A 231 -7.06 -20.33 27.29
N LEU A 232 -6.65 -21.21 26.36
CA LEU A 232 -6.53 -22.65 26.60
C LEU A 232 -5.45 -22.92 27.66
N PHE A 233 -4.32 -22.22 27.67
CA PHE A 233 -3.29 -22.36 28.69
C PHE A 233 -3.75 -21.83 30.05
N ILE A 234 -4.53 -20.74 30.10
CA ILE A 234 -5.17 -20.26 31.33
C ILE A 234 -6.27 -21.23 31.79
N ALA A 235 -7.03 -21.80 30.87
CA ALA A 235 -8.07 -22.80 31.14
C ALA A 235 -7.45 -24.12 31.62
N ILE A 236 -6.37 -24.60 30.99
CA ILE A 236 -5.55 -25.73 31.42
C ILE A 236 -4.90 -25.39 32.76
N SER A 237 -4.36 -24.19 32.95
CA SER A 237 -3.80 -23.75 34.24
C SER A 237 -4.86 -23.69 35.35
N LYS A 238 -6.16 -23.63 35.00
CA LYS A 238 -7.30 -23.83 35.91
C LYS A 238 -7.81 -25.28 35.96
N SER A 239 -7.48 -26.11 34.97
CA SER A 239 -8.02 -27.47 34.79
C SER A 239 -6.98 -28.59 34.82
N VAL A 240 -5.74 -28.35 35.26
CA VAL A 240 -4.83 -29.47 35.59
C VAL A 240 -5.21 -30.02 36.98
N ASN A 241 -6.36 -30.68 37.04
CA ASN A 241 -6.34 -32.11 37.27
C ASN A 241 -7.03 -32.74 36.05
N GLU A 242 -6.35 -33.70 35.43
CA GLU A 242 -6.77 -34.52 34.28
C GLU A 242 -6.42 -34.07 32.86
N LYS A 243 -5.90 -35.03 32.09
CA LYS A 243 -5.20 -34.90 30.80
C LYS A 243 -6.19 -34.97 29.63
N SER A 244 -6.09 -34.05 28.67
CA SER A 244 -6.74 -34.20 27.36
C SER A 244 -5.82 -33.85 26.19
N LYS A 245 -5.85 -34.72 25.18
CA LYS A 245 -5.10 -34.66 23.92
C LYS A 245 -5.62 -33.54 23.01
N ILE A 246 -4.71 -32.84 22.34
CA ILE A 246 -5.01 -31.75 21.40
C ILE A 246 -5.15 -32.32 19.98
N PRO A 247 -6.23 -32.02 19.23
CA PRO A 247 -6.29 -32.29 17.80
C PRO A 247 -5.81 -31.07 17.00
N ALA A 248 -5.06 -31.33 15.92
CA ALA A 248 -4.62 -30.33 14.97
C ALA A 248 -5.68 -30.09 13.88
N PRO A 249 -5.94 -28.83 13.48
CA PRO A 249 -6.44 -28.62 12.12
C PRO A 249 -5.80 -27.39 11.45
N LEU A 250 -5.15 -27.58 10.29
CA LEU A 250 -5.23 -26.66 9.14
C LEU A 250 -4.43 -27.15 7.91
N GLY A 251 -4.73 -28.35 7.38
CA GLY A 251 -4.07 -28.87 6.16
C GLY A 251 -4.78 -28.51 4.84
N TRP A 252 -6.09 -28.28 4.88
CA TRP A 252 -6.94 -28.24 3.68
C TRP A 252 -7.14 -26.86 3.03
N ALA A 253 -6.85 -25.76 3.74
CA ALA A 253 -7.19 -24.41 3.27
C ALA A 253 -6.21 -23.81 2.24
N LEU A 254 -5.17 -24.54 1.83
CA LEU A 254 -4.12 -24.05 0.93
C LEU A 254 -4.10 -24.71 -0.45
N GLN A 255 -5.11 -25.52 -0.77
CA GLN A 255 -5.07 -26.41 -1.94
C GLN A 255 -6.07 -25.98 -3.01
N SER A 256 -5.84 -24.81 -3.63
CA SER A 256 -6.42 -24.45 -4.95
C SER A 256 -6.01 -23.04 -5.37
N VAL A 257 -4.70 -22.77 -5.45
CA VAL A 257 -4.27 -21.49 -6.04
C VAL A 257 -3.36 -21.74 -7.23
N GLU A 258 -3.85 -21.29 -8.39
CA GLU A 258 -3.26 -21.44 -9.72
C GLU A 258 -1.78 -21.04 -9.75
N GLY A 259 -1.01 -21.61 -10.70
CA GLY A 259 0.45 -21.44 -10.78
C GLY A 259 0.92 -19.98 -10.89
N GLU A 260 0.14 -19.08 -11.50
CA GLU A 260 0.50 -17.66 -11.58
C GLU A 260 0.46 -16.96 -10.22
N TRP A 261 -0.52 -17.29 -9.37
CA TRP A 261 -0.59 -16.75 -8.02
C TRP A 261 0.56 -17.25 -7.18
N LEU A 262 0.81 -18.57 -7.18
CA LEU A 262 1.90 -19.16 -6.39
C LEU A 262 3.24 -18.52 -6.76
N ALA A 263 3.47 -18.26 -8.05
CA ALA A 263 4.65 -17.53 -8.51
C ALA A 263 4.72 -16.12 -7.90
N ARG A 264 3.65 -15.31 -7.99
CA ARG A 264 3.64 -13.93 -7.46
C ARG A 264 3.71 -13.86 -5.94
N TRP A 265 2.99 -14.75 -5.24
CA TRP A 265 3.00 -14.84 -3.79
C TRP A 265 4.36 -15.30 -3.25
N SER A 266 4.99 -16.28 -3.92
CA SER A 266 6.30 -16.79 -3.49
C SER A 266 7.38 -15.72 -3.39
N LEU A 267 7.24 -14.62 -4.15
CA LEU A 267 8.15 -13.48 -4.15
C LEU A 267 8.19 -12.74 -2.81
N ASP A 268 7.08 -12.66 -2.07
CA ASP A 268 6.95 -11.85 -0.84
C ASP A 268 6.55 -12.71 0.38
N ARG A 269 6.68 -14.03 0.28
CA ARG A 269 6.03 -14.99 1.18
C ARG A 269 6.42 -14.89 2.66
N TYR A 270 7.59 -14.33 2.97
CA TYR A 270 8.11 -14.18 4.34
C TYR A 270 8.08 -12.73 4.84
N SER A 271 7.83 -11.74 3.97
CA SER A 271 7.91 -10.32 4.33
C SER A 271 6.86 -9.95 5.38
N SER A 272 5.66 -10.52 5.28
CA SER A 272 4.59 -10.24 6.25
C SER A 272 4.85 -10.83 7.64
N GLN A 273 5.44 -12.01 7.70
CA GLN A 273 5.81 -12.70 8.94
C GLN A 273 6.97 -11.98 9.61
N PHE A 274 7.92 -11.47 8.81
CA PHE A 274 8.95 -10.58 9.31
C PHE A 274 8.36 -9.30 9.92
N GLY A 275 7.36 -8.69 9.26
CA GLY A 275 6.62 -7.54 9.80
C GLY A 275 5.90 -7.83 11.12
N LEU A 276 5.26 -9.01 11.22
CA LEU A 276 4.63 -9.49 12.45
C LEU A 276 5.66 -9.60 13.59
N LEU A 277 6.81 -10.23 13.31
CA LEU A 277 7.91 -10.38 14.27
C LEU A 277 8.44 -9.01 14.73
N CYS A 278 8.67 -8.08 13.81
CA CYS A 278 9.06 -6.70 14.15
C CYS A 278 8.01 -6.02 15.03
N GLY A 279 6.72 -6.22 14.74
CA GLY A 279 5.62 -5.69 15.54
C GLY A 279 5.60 -6.25 16.96
N PHE A 280 5.82 -7.56 17.11
CA PHE A 280 5.90 -8.23 18.40
C PHE A 280 7.09 -7.71 19.22
N ILE A 281 8.29 -7.69 18.64
CA ILE A 281 9.49 -7.15 19.30
C ILE A 281 9.25 -5.70 19.71
N PHE A 282 8.68 -4.88 18.83
CA PHE A 282 8.36 -3.49 19.11
C PHE A 282 7.38 -3.34 20.29
N ALA A 283 6.31 -4.13 20.34
CA ALA A 283 5.35 -4.10 21.44
C ALA A 283 6.00 -4.43 22.80
N GLN A 284 6.90 -5.42 22.83
CA GLN A 284 7.66 -5.79 24.02
C GLN A 284 8.67 -4.70 24.42
N CYS A 285 9.42 -4.17 23.45
CA CYS A 285 10.40 -3.11 23.68
C CYS A 285 9.73 -1.80 24.11
N LYS A 286 8.56 -1.45 23.59
CA LYS A 286 7.82 -0.24 23.97
C LYS A 286 7.48 -0.24 25.46
N GLN A 287 7.12 -1.39 26.03
CA GLN A 287 6.87 -1.51 27.47
C GLN A 287 8.14 -1.20 28.26
N ARG A 288 9.30 -1.73 27.85
CA ARG A 288 10.59 -1.46 28.51
C ARG A 288 11.09 -0.03 28.31
N TRP A 289 10.87 0.55 27.13
CA TRP A 289 11.30 1.90 26.77
C TRP A 289 10.63 2.97 27.65
N LYS A 290 9.35 2.80 27.98
CA LYS A 290 8.62 3.72 28.85
C LYS A 290 9.27 3.82 30.24
N PHE A 291 9.74 2.70 30.80
CA PHE A 291 10.46 2.68 32.08
C PHE A 291 11.85 3.35 32.00
N THR A 292 12.59 3.19 30.90
CA THR A 292 13.94 3.74 30.77
C THR A 292 13.96 5.26 30.60
N ASN A 293 13.00 5.83 29.86
CA ASN A 293 12.95 7.28 29.63
C ASN A 293 12.60 8.10 30.87
N GLU A 294 11.84 7.56 31.83
CA GLU A 294 11.64 8.20 33.14
C GLU A 294 12.94 8.23 33.97
N SER A 295 13.84 7.28 33.76
CA SER A 295 15.12 7.17 34.49
C SER A 295 16.31 7.87 33.83
N SER A 296 16.20 8.32 32.57
CA SER A 296 17.34 8.74 31.73
C SER A 296 17.33 10.23 31.36
N THR A 297 16.86 11.11 32.24
CA THR A 297 16.93 12.58 32.07
C THR A 297 18.31 13.18 32.37
N LYS A 298 19.39 12.39 32.33
CA LYS A 298 20.75 12.90 32.56
C LYS A 298 21.72 12.49 31.47
N SER A 299 22.21 13.54 30.80
CA SER A 299 23.56 13.74 30.27
C SER A 299 24.16 12.63 29.41
N ASN A 300 24.36 12.91 28.11
CA ASN A 300 25.54 12.36 27.45
C ASN A 300 26.01 13.20 26.24
N SER A 301 27.27 13.62 26.37
CA SER A 301 28.18 14.19 25.37
C SER A 301 27.79 14.02 23.89
N ASP A 302 27.53 15.17 23.27
CA ASP A 302 26.95 15.35 21.93
C ASP A 302 27.82 14.80 20.78
N ARG A 303 29.14 14.67 20.96
CA ARG A 303 30.07 14.30 19.87
C ARG A 303 30.18 12.80 19.64
N SER A 304 30.27 12.01 20.71
CA SER A 304 30.36 10.54 20.63
C SER A 304 29.04 9.94 20.12
N TYR A 305 27.90 10.51 20.55
CA TYR A 305 26.58 10.13 20.05
C TYR A 305 26.43 10.44 18.55
N LYS A 306 26.73 11.67 18.12
CA LYS A 306 26.67 12.06 16.69
C LYS A 306 27.57 11.18 15.80
N MET A 307 28.77 10.85 16.26
CA MET A 307 29.70 9.99 15.53
C MET A 307 29.18 8.54 15.41
N ARG A 308 28.68 7.95 16.51
CA ARG A 308 28.08 6.60 16.50
C ARG A 308 26.86 6.56 15.58
N THR A 309 25.95 7.52 15.71
CA THR A 309 24.76 7.61 14.86
C THR A 309 25.13 7.79 13.38
N GLY A 310 26.12 8.62 13.07
CA GLY A 310 26.64 8.80 11.71
C GLY A 310 27.23 7.51 11.12
N LEU A 311 28.01 6.76 11.91
CA LEU A 311 28.58 5.47 11.49
C LEU A 311 27.48 4.46 11.16
N PHE A 312 26.50 4.28 12.05
CA PHE A 312 25.38 3.37 11.81
C PHE A 312 24.49 3.81 10.63
N PHE A 313 24.37 5.13 10.40
CA PHE A 313 23.66 5.64 9.24
C PHE A 313 24.41 5.31 7.94
N GLY A 314 25.73 5.51 7.92
CA GLY A 314 26.60 5.12 6.80
C GLY A 314 26.56 3.61 6.53
N THR A 315 26.61 2.77 7.57
CA THR A 315 26.53 1.31 7.40
C THR A 315 25.16 0.87 6.88
N GLY A 316 24.06 1.47 7.36
CA GLY A 316 22.72 1.15 6.86
C GLY A 316 22.56 1.46 5.36
N ILE A 317 23.05 2.62 4.91
CA ILE A 317 23.06 2.97 3.47
C ILE A 317 23.97 2.01 2.70
N GLY A 318 25.16 1.73 3.23
CA GLY A 318 26.12 0.80 2.65
C GLY A 318 25.54 -0.59 2.44
N VAL A 319 24.80 -1.13 3.41
CA VAL A 319 24.13 -2.45 3.29
C VAL A 319 23.13 -2.46 2.15
N ILE A 320 22.31 -1.42 2.02
CA ILE A 320 21.32 -1.32 0.92
C ILE A 320 22.03 -1.22 -0.43
N ALA A 321 23.05 -0.36 -0.54
CA ALA A 321 23.80 -0.17 -1.78
C ALA A 321 24.55 -1.44 -2.20
N VAL A 322 25.21 -2.12 -1.26
CA VAL A 322 25.91 -3.39 -1.49
C VAL A 322 24.92 -4.47 -1.91
N TYR A 323 23.76 -4.58 -1.24
CA TYR A 323 22.72 -5.53 -1.62
C TYR A 323 22.28 -5.33 -3.07
N ILE A 324 21.93 -4.09 -3.45
CA ILE A 324 21.47 -3.77 -4.81
C ILE A 324 22.60 -4.03 -5.82
N CYS A 325 23.82 -3.57 -5.55
CA CYS A 325 24.96 -3.72 -6.43
C CYS A 325 25.33 -5.21 -6.64
N TYR A 326 25.43 -5.97 -5.54
CA TYR A 326 25.74 -7.39 -5.58
C TYR A 326 24.75 -8.15 -6.47
N PHE A 327 23.45 -8.03 -6.23
CA PHE A 327 22.45 -8.72 -7.05
C PHE A 327 22.39 -8.19 -8.49
N SER A 328 22.64 -6.90 -8.70
CA SER A 328 22.64 -6.31 -10.04
C SER A 328 23.80 -6.79 -10.91
N VAL A 329 24.98 -7.05 -10.31
CA VAL A 329 26.19 -7.47 -11.04
C VAL A 329 26.28 -8.98 -11.16
N THR A 330 25.93 -9.71 -10.10
CA THR A 330 26.19 -11.16 -10.01
C THR A 330 25.05 -12.05 -10.48
N THR A 331 23.83 -11.51 -10.63
CA THR A 331 22.65 -12.33 -10.89
C THR A 331 21.85 -11.86 -12.10
N ASN A 332 21.12 -12.81 -12.69
CA ASN A 332 20.08 -12.53 -13.66
C ASN A 332 18.72 -12.39 -12.97
N HIS A 333 17.75 -11.79 -13.67
CA HIS A 333 16.39 -11.58 -13.14
C HIS A 333 15.75 -12.87 -12.58
N SER A 334 15.96 -14.02 -13.21
CA SER A 334 15.43 -15.31 -12.74
C SER A 334 16.06 -15.75 -11.41
N THR A 335 17.38 -15.60 -11.29
CA THR A 335 18.14 -15.97 -10.10
C THR A 335 17.80 -15.07 -8.92
N TYR A 336 17.75 -13.75 -9.13
CA TYR A 336 17.38 -12.80 -8.08
C TYR A 336 15.98 -13.10 -7.51
N VAL A 337 15.00 -13.34 -8.38
CA VAL A 337 13.62 -13.65 -7.98
C VAL A 337 13.54 -14.86 -7.03
N LYS A 338 14.40 -15.87 -7.22
CA LYS A 338 14.46 -17.06 -6.33
C LYS A 338 15.02 -16.73 -4.95
N TRP A 339 16.01 -15.85 -4.87
CA TRP A 339 16.71 -15.50 -3.63
C TRP A 339 16.04 -14.38 -2.83
N HIS A 340 15.34 -13.47 -3.51
CA HIS A 340 14.69 -12.30 -2.92
C HIS A 340 13.82 -12.63 -1.69
N PRO A 341 12.93 -13.64 -1.70
CA PRO A 341 12.07 -13.94 -0.55
C PRO A 341 12.86 -14.23 0.73
N TYR A 342 14.05 -14.83 0.60
CA TYR A 342 14.89 -15.24 1.72
C TYR A 342 15.79 -14.12 2.24
N LEU A 343 16.19 -13.18 1.38
CA LEU A 343 17.21 -12.18 1.70
C LEU A 343 16.67 -10.75 1.78
N CYS A 344 15.41 -10.50 1.39
CA CYS A 344 14.82 -9.16 1.42
C CYS A 344 14.73 -8.55 2.82
N PHE A 345 14.75 -9.35 3.89
CA PHE A 345 14.73 -8.83 5.27
C PHE A 345 15.95 -7.96 5.60
N ILE A 346 17.09 -8.17 4.93
CA ILE A 346 18.34 -7.42 5.15
C ILE A 346 18.15 -5.92 4.81
N PRO A 347 17.82 -5.54 3.56
CA PRO A 347 17.60 -4.13 3.23
C PRO A 347 16.39 -3.53 3.96
N ILE A 348 15.35 -4.32 4.24
CA ILE A 348 14.17 -3.85 5.00
C ILE A 348 14.57 -3.44 6.42
N THR A 349 15.36 -4.26 7.10
CA THR A 349 15.87 -3.96 8.46
C THR A 349 16.74 -2.71 8.44
N ALA A 350 17.61 -2.57 7.43
CA ALA A 350 18.43 -1.37 7.26
C ALA A 350 17.56 -0.10 7.10
N ILE A 351 16.51 -0.13 6.27
CA ILE A 351 15.58 1.01 6.10
C ILE A 351 14.91 1.37 7.44
N ILE A 352 14.42 0.38 8.18
CA ILE A 352 13.75 0.61 9.48
C ILE A 352 14.74 1.22 10.49
N ILE A 353 15.96 0.69 10.57
CA ILE A 353 16.99 1.23 11.48
C ILE A 353 17.37 2.66 11.09
N LEU A 354 17.63 2.92 9.80
CA LEU A 354 17.98 4.25 9.29
C LEU A 354 16.92 5.29 9.65
N ARG A 355 15.63 4.93 9.57
CA ARG A 355 14.55 5.83 9.95
C ARG A 355 14.49 6.11 11.44
N ASN A 356 14.83 5.12 12.27
CA ASN A 356 14.66 5.21 13.72
C ASN A 356 15.94 5.61 14.48
N ILE A 357 17.10 5.71 13.81
CA ILE A 357 18.36 5.96 14.53
C ILE A 357 18.56 7.42 14.94
N THR A 358 18.18 8.37 14.08
CA THR A 358 18.30 9.80 14.38
C THR A 358 17.04 10.32 15.08
N ALA A 359 17.21 11.29 16.00
CA ALA A 359 16.06 11.97 16.60
C ALA A 359 15.22 12.70 15.54
N PHE A 360 15.87 13.26 14.52
CA PHE A 360 15.20 13.89 13.38
C PHE A 360 14.30 12.90 12.63
N GLY A 361 14.82 11.72 12.23
CA GLY A 361 14.08 10.72 11.48
C GLY A 361 12.90 10.08 12.23
N ARG A 362 12.96 10.04 13.57
CA ARG A 362 11.86 9.57 14.44
C ARG A 362 10.76 10.60 14.67
N ASN A 363 11.10 11.88 14.64
CA ASN A 363 10.21 12.94 15.10
C ASN A 363 9.78 13.90 13.99
N HIS A 364 10.28 13.73 12.77
CA HIS A 364 9.87 14.53 11.62
C HIS A 364 9.40 13.61 10.50
N ALA A 365 8.35 14.04 9.81
CA ALA A 365 7.86 13.36 8.63
C ALA A 365 7.53 14.36 7.52
N SER A 366 7.68 13.94 6.27
CA SER A 366 7.21 14.72 5.13
C SER A 366 5.69 14.67 5.04
N VAL A 367 5.03 15.83 5.22
CA VAL A 367 3.57 15.94 5.18
C VAL A 367 3.04 15.51 3.82
N PHE A 368 3.72 15.88 2.74
CA PHE A 368 3.34 15.49 1.38
C PHE A 368 3.40 13.97 1.19
N PHE A 369 4.53 13.33 1.52
CA PHE A 369 4.67 11.89 1.33
C PHE A 369 3.83 11.08 2.32
N SER A 370 3.60 11.59 3.52
CA SER A 370 2.68 10.98 4.47
C SER A 370 1.24 11.01 3.94
N TRP A 371 0.80 12.16 3.40
CA TRP A 371 -0.48 12.27 2.70
C TRP A 371 -0.55 11.32 1.51
N PHE A 372 0.46 11.33 0.62
CA PHE A 372 0.51 10.48 -0.57
C PHE A 372 0.48 8.98 -0.21
N GLY A 373 1.14 8.59 0.87
CA GLY A 373 1.16 7.22 1.36
C GLY A 373 -0.13 6.75 2.01
N ALA A 374 -0.97 7.66 2.51
CA ALA A 374 -2.24 7.32 3.17
C ALA A 374 -3.25 6.65 2.21
N PHE A 375 -3.13 6.94 0.90
CA PHE A 375 -3.93 6.37 -0.19
C PHE A 375 -3.07 5.63 -1.23
N ALA A 376 -1.92 5.09 -0.79
CA ALA A 376 -0.99 4.35 -1.66
C ALA A 376 -1.65 3.13 -2.34
N LEU A 377 -2.62 2.50 -1.68
CA LEU A 377 -3.32 1.33 -2.23
C LEU A 377 -4.17 1.71 -3.45
N GLU A 378 -4.92 2.81 -3.35
CA GLU A 378 -5.76 3.33 -4.42
C GLU A 378 -4.90 3.84 -5.59
N LEU A 379 -3.74 4.45 -5.32
CA LEU A 379 -2.73 4.78 -6.33
C LEU A 379 -2.22 3.51 -7.03
N PHE A 380 -1.93 2.45 -6.26
CA PHE A 380 -1.43 1.19 -6.82
C PHE A 380 -2.45 0.51 -7.73
N ILE A 381 -3.74 0.56 -7.39
CA ILE A 381 -4.80 -0.06 -8.19
C ILE A 381 -5.08 0.77 -9.45
N LEU A 382 -5.29 2.08 -9.29
CA LEU A 382 -5.75 2.93 -10.39
C LEU A 382 -4.68 3.21 -11.46
N GLN A 383 -3.39 3.07 -11.15
CA GLN A 383 -2.32 3.20 -12.16
C GLN A 383 -2.47 2.16 -13.29
N TYR A 384 -3.05 0.98 -13.01
CA TYR A 384 -3.26 -0.10 -14.00
C TYR A 384 -4.26 0.27 -15.09
N HIS A 385 -5.08 1.28 -14.84
CA HIS A 385 -6.19 1.63 -15.71
C HIS A 385 -6.09 3.08 -16.24
N ILE A 386 -5.59 4.01 -15.43
CA ILE A 386 -5.51 5.43 -15.80
C ILE A 386 -4.19 5.75 -16.50
N LEU A 387 -3.06 5.28 -15.96
CA LEU A 387 -1.72 5.60 -16.50
C LEU A 387 -1.23 4.56 -17.50
N LEU A 388 -1.53 3.31 -17.23
CA LEU A 388 -1.03 2.15 -17.94
C LEU A 388 -2.21 1.33 -18.43
N THR A 389 -1.98 0.51 -19.44
CA THR A 389 -2.98 -0.46 -19.94
C THR A 389 -2.27 -1.75 -20.36
N ARG A 390 -3.05 -2.83 -20.53
CA ARG A 390 -2.56 -4.19 -20.89
C ARG A 390 -1.49 -4.71 -19.91
N ASN A 391 -1.86 -4.89 -18.65
CA ASN A 391 -1.00 -5.45 -17.60
C ASN A 391 0.34 -4.69 -17.43
N MET A 392 0.28 -3.35 -17.34
CA MET A 392 1.43 -2.47 -17.11
C MET A 392 2.49 -2.45 -18.21
N ARG A 393 2.18 -2.91 -19.43
CA ARG A 393 3.14 -2.99 -20.55
C ARG A 393 3.12 -1.78 -21.47
N LYS A 394 2.01 -1.05 -21.52
CA LYS A 394 1.86 0.12 -22.40
C LYS A 394 1.43 1.33 -21.60
N VAL A 395 2.02 2.47 -21.95
CA VAL A 395 1.64 3.78 -21.42
C VAL A 395 0.47 4.31 -22.23
N PHE A 396 -0.52 4.84 -21.52
CA PHE A 396 -1.71 5.44 -22.13
C PHE A 396 -1.48 6.93 -22.39
N LEU A 397 -1.45 7.31 -23.67
CA LEU A 397 -1.33 8.71 -24.08
C LEU A 397 -2.71 9.26 -24.45
N VAL A 398 -3.17 10.22 -23.64
CA VAL A 398 -4.50 10.82 -23.78
C VAL A 398 -4.40 12.20 -24.44
N PHE A 399 -3.47 13.04 -23.98
CA PHE A 399 -3.47 14.47 -24.31
C PHE A 399 -2.53 14.87 -25.44
N THR A 400 -1.41 14.16 -25.58
CA THR A 400 -0.33 14.58 -26.47
C THR A 400 0.48 13.39 -26.96
N LYS A 401 1.18 13.59 -28.08
CA LYS A 401 2.15 12.63 -28.62
C LYS A 401 3.42 12.54 -27.76
N SER A 402 3.74 13.57 -26.97
CA SER A 402 4.90 13.58 -26.08
C SER A 402 4.61 12.89 -24.75
N ARG A 403 5.35 11.82 -24.43
CA ARG A 403 5.15 11.05 -23.18
C ARG A 403 5.38 11.86 -21.91
N ILE A 404 6.33 12.79 -21.94
CA ILE A 404 6.69 13.61 -20.77
C ILE A 404 5.55 14.58 -20.46
N ILE A 405 5.09 15.33 -21.47
CA ILE A 405 3.99 16.28 -21.33
C ILE A 405 2.69 15.55 -20.95
N ASN A 406 2.41 14.38 -21.55
CA ASN A 406 1.28 13.55 -21.15
C ASN A 406 1.39 13.17 -19.67
N GLY A 407 2.58 12.74 -19.22
CA GLY A 407 2.84 12.36 -17.84
C GLY A 407 2.60 13.50 -16.87
N LEU A 408 3.08 14.70 -17.19
CA LEU A 408 2.89 15.90 -16.37
C LEU A 408 1.42 16.30 -16.23
N ILE A 409 0.61 16.11 -17.27
CA ILE A 409 -0.83 16.46 -17.25
C ILE A 409 -1.65 15.36 -16.57
N ILE A 410 -1.40 14.09 -16.91
CA ILE A 410 -2.23 12.98 -16.42
C ILE A 410 -1.94 12.63 -14.95
N THR A 411 -0.72 12.86 -14.46
CA THR A 411 -0.33 12.48 -13.09
C THR A 411 -1.15 13.23 -12.03
N PRO A 412 -1.32 14.57 -12.07
CA PRO A 412 -2.21 15.28 -11.15
C PRO A 412 -3.66 14.79 -11.19
N CYS A 413 -4.21 14.51 -12.38
CA CYS A 413 -5.56 13.96 -12.53
C CYS A 413 -5.66 12.57 -11.88
N PHE A 414 -4.69 11.70 -12.16
CA PHE A 414 -4.58 10.38 -11.57
C PHE A 414 -4.53 10.44 -10.03
N VAL A 415 -3.65 11.27 -9.47
CA VAL A 415 -3.52 11.43 -8.01
C VAL A 415 -4.81 11.96 -7.39
N THR A 416 -5.50 12.89 -8.07
CA THR A 416 -6.78 13.44 -7.61
C THR A 416 -7.86 12.37 -7.58
N VAL A 417 -8.01 11.59 -8.65
CA VAL A 417 -8.99 10.49 -8.71
C VAL A 417 -8.70 9.44 -7.64
N SER A 418 -7.43 9.07 -7.43
CA SER A 418 -7.03 8.16 -6.34
C SER A 418 -7.36 8.71 -4.95
N TYR A 419 -7.13 9.99 -4.70
CA TYR A 419 -7.46 10.62 -3.42
C TYR A 419 -8.97 10.65 -3.15
N TRP A 420 -9.79 11.00 -4.15
CA TRP A 420 -11.25 10.94 -3.99
C TRP A 420 -11.77 9.51 -3.79
N THR A 421 -11.21 8.55 -4.52
CA THR A 421 -11.55 7.13 -4.37
C THR A 421 -11.24 6.65 -2.95
N HIS A 422 -10.11 7.08 -2.39
CA HIS A 422 -9.71 6.77 -1.02
C HIS A 422 -10.72 7.32 0.02
N LEU A 423 -11.10 8.59 -0.10
CA LEU A 423 -12.10 9.19 0.80
C LEU A 423 -13.46 8.47 0.71
N LEU A 424 -13.93 8.21 -0.51
CA LEU A 424 -15.20 7.50 -0.73
C LEU A 424 -15.16 6.09 -0.16
N THR A 425 -14.06 5.35 -0.38
CA THR A 425 -13.88 4.00 0.17
C THR A 425 -13.91 4.02 1.70
N GLN A 426 -13.24 5.00 2.32
CA GLN A 426 -13.23 5.16 3.76
C GLN A 426 -14.63 5.48 4.30
N ASP A 427 -15.36 6.39 3.69
CA ASP A 427 -16.72 6.76 4.10
C ASP A 427 -17.69 5.59 3.95
N ILE A 428 -17.64 4.86 2.82
CA ILE A 428 -18.47 3.67 2.60
C ILE A 428 -18.17 2.61 3.66
N CYS A 429 -16.90 2.29 3.91
CA CYS A 429 -16.53 1.30 4.92
C CYS A 429 -16.88 1.75 6.35
N ASN A 430 -16.84 3.05 6.65
CA ASN A 430 -17.26 3.60 7.94
C ASN A 430 -18.77 3.42 8.16
N ILE A 431 -19.57 3.57 7.11
CA ILE A 431 -21.03 3.43 7.18
C ILE A 431 -21.44 1.95 7.26
N ILE A 432 -20.83 1.07 6.45
CA ILE A 432 -21.15 -0.37 6.43
C ILE A 432 -20.69 -1.06 7.72
N LEU A 433 -19.48 -0.75 8.18
CA LEU A 433 -18.89 -1.31 9.40
C LEU A 433 -18.51 -0.16 10.35
N PRO A 434 -19.48 0.32 11.15
CA PRO A 434 -19.21 1.31 12.17
C PRO A 434 -18.19 0.78 13.20
N PRO A 435 -17.45 1.67 13.88
CA PRO A 435 -16.32 1.31 14.73
C PRO A 435 -16.76 0.69 16.07
N HIS A 436 -17.51 -0.41 16.08
CA HIS A 436 -17.76 -1.19 17.29
C HIS A 436 -16.61 -2.17 17.59
N ASP A 437 -16.44 -2.53 18.87
CA ASP A 437 -15.48 -3.55 19.29
C ASP A 437 -16.08 -4.93 18.95
N PHE A 438 -15.58 -5.58 17.89
CA PHE A 438 -16.15 -6.84 17.39
C PHE A 438 -15.72 -8.09 18.19
N PHE A 439 -14.73 -7.96 19.07
CA PHE A 439 -14.18 -9.09 19.85
C PHE A 439 -13.79 -8.67 21.26
N PRO A 440 -13.79 -9.63 22.22
CA PRO A 440 -13.34 -9.37 23.57
C PRO A 440 -11.88 -8.90 23.58
N LYS A 441 -11.66 -7.83 24.32
CA LYS A 441 -10.37 -7.22 24.62
C LYS A 441 -9.43 -8.27 25.25
N PRO A 442 -8.12 -8.31 24.91
CA PRO A 442 -7.17 -9.17 25.61
C PRO A 442 -7.21 -8.89 27.13
N PRO A 443 -6.86 -9.86 28.00
CA PRO A 443 -6.99 -9.69 29.44
C PRO A 443 -6.19 -8.47 29.96
N PRO A 444 -6.65 -7.80 31.05
CA PRO A 444 -6.08 -6.55 31.54
C PRO A 444 -4.56 -6.59 31.78
N ASN A 445 -4.05 -7.77 32.13
CA ASN A 445 -2.63 -8.02 32.38
C ASN A 445 -1.76 -7.83 31.12
N LEU A 446 -2.35 -8.01 29.93
CA LEU A 446 -1.74 -7.75 28.62
C LEU A 446 -2.12 -6.36 28.04
N GLN A 447 -3.13 -5.70 28.62
CA GLN A 447 -3.64 -4.38 28.23
C GLN A 447 -3.08 -3.21 29.02
N LYS A 448 -2.06 -3.41 29.86
CA LYS A 448 -1.32 -2.30 30.51
C LYS A 448 -0.53 -1.42 29.51
N VAL A 449 -1.00 -1.33 28.27
CA VAL A 449 -0.62 -0.35 27.27
C VAL A 449 -1.73 0.73 27.29
N PRO A 450 -1.53 1.86 27.99
CA PRO A 450 -2.48 2.96 27.87
C PRO A 450 -2.53 3.43 26.42
N SER A 451 -3.75 3.47 25.90
CA SER A 451 -4.08 3.98 24.56
C SER A 451 -4.13 5.49 24.61
N ASN A 452 -2.98 6.14 24.41
CA ASN A 452 -2.88 7.58 24.12
C ASN A 452 -2.07 7.81 22.85
#